data_AF-A0A3P9DLJ8-F1
#
_entry.id   AF-A0A3P9DLJ8-F1
#
_cell.length_a   1.000
_cell.length_b   1.000
_cell.length_c   1.000
_cell.angle_alpha   90.00
_cell.angle_beta   90.00
_cell.angle_gamma   90.00
#
_symmetry.space_group_name_H-M   'P 1'
#
loop_
_entity.id
_entity.type
_entity.pdbx_description
1 polymer ?
#
loop_
_entity_poly.entity_id
_entity_poly.type
_entity_poly.pdbx_seq_one_letter_code
_entity_poly.pdbx_strand_id
1 'polypeptide(L)'
;MFCRTDQQSICYLCPVDEHKGHGTVSAAAERTERQRELEVSRQNIQQRIQDREKDVKLLQQEVEAINQSADQTVEHSEKIFTELIHLIQERSSDVKQQIRSQQETEVSRVKELQEKLEQEITELKRKDAELKQLSHTEDHIQFLHNYPSLSALSESTDSSSINIRPLSYFEDVTAAVSEVRDKLQDILREEWTNISLTVTEVDVSLSQPEPKTRDRFLKYSREITLDPNTANTWLLLSEGNRKVTAVIQQQSYSDHPDRFTVWWQVLSRESLTGRCYWEMEWRGEGVCVAVAYKNISRKGDESNFRCNDKSCSLDTLNSYSYLYFFMSI
;
A
#
# COMPACT_ATOMS: atom_id res chain seq x y z
N MET A 1 41.08 58.18 8.92
CA MET A 1 41.77 56.96 8.44
C MET A 1 40.92 55.75 8.87
N PHE A 2 41.12 54.58 8.28
CA PHE A 2 40.45 53.34 8.70
C PHE A 2 41.51 52.29 8.99
N CYS A 3 41.39 51.62 10.13
CA CYS A 3 42.26 50.51 10.51
C CYS A 3 41.59 49.20 10.13
N ARG A 4 42.16 48.44 9.19
CA ARG A 4 41.61 47.13 8.77
C ARG A 4 41.78 46.05 9.83
N THR A 5 42.83 46.13 10.64
CA THR A 5 43.07 45.18 11.72
C THR A 5 41.95 45.26 12.77
N ASP A 6 41.56 46.48 13.14
CA ASP A 6 40.59 46.72 14.22
C ASP A 6 39.19 47.08 13.70
N GLN A 7 38.99 47.10 12.37
CA GLN A 7 37.74 47.40 11.68
C GLN A 7 37.04 48.70 12.13
N GLN A 8 37.81 49.75 12.42
CA GLN A 8 37.28 51.01 12.92
C GLN A 8 37.88 52.26 12.25
N SER A 9 37.11 53.35 12.29
CA SER A 9 37.59 54.66 11.85
C SER A 9 38.47 55.29 12.91
N ILE A 10 39.65 55.76 12.52
CA ILE A 10 40.68 56.32 13.41
C ILE A 10 41.11 57.71 12.92
N CYS A 11 41.63 58.56 13.82
CA CYS A 11 42.15 59.88 13.46
C CYS A 11 43.51 59.78 12.72
N TYR A 12 44.08 60.91 12.28
CA TYR A 12 45.33 60.91 11.52
C TYR A 12 46.60 60.65 12.35
N LEU A 13 46.53 60.80 13.69
CA LEU A 13 47.63 60.54 14.63
C LEU A 13 47.68 59.08 15.12
N CYS A 14 46.54 58.40 15.18
CA CYS A 14 46.44 57.01 15.61
C CYS A 14 47.41 56.02 14.92
N PRO A 15 47.73 56.13 13.61
CA PRO A 15 48.66 55.19 12.95
C PRO A 15 50.10 55.26 13.44
N VAL A 16 50.54 56.34 14.07
CA VAL A 16 51.92 56.49 14.57
C VAL A 16 52.10 56.10 16.04
N ASP A 17 50.99 55.85 16.74
CA ASP A 17 50.97 55.52 18.17
C ASP A 17 50.18 54.21 18.41
N GLU A 18 48.91 54.29 18.83
CA GLU A 18 48.07 53.14 19.21
C GLU A 18 47.89 52.08 18.10
N HIS A 19 47.85 52.49 16.84
CA HIS A 19 47.67 51.58 15.68
C HIS A 19 48.96 51.39 14.88
N LYS A 20 50.12 51.56 15.52
CA LYS A 20 51.43 51.42 14.87
C LYS A 20 51.66 49.99 14.39
N GLY A 21 51.89 49.84 13.10
CA GLY A 21 52.07 48.52 12.45
C GLY A 21 50.76 47.84 12.01
N HIS A 22 49.59 48.44 12.29
CA HIS A 22 48.32 47.93 11.77
C HIS A 22 48.11 48.36 10.31
N GLY A 23 47.29 47.60 9.58
CA GLY A 23 46.94 47.93 8.20
C GLY A 23 46.01 49.13 8.11
N THR A 24 46.56 50.35 8.08
CA THR A 24 45.77 51.59 7.99
C THR A 24 45.65 52.10 6.56
N VAL A 25 44.43 52.47 6.16
CA VAL A 25 44.11 53.04 4.83
C VAL A 25 43.26 54.31 4.96
N SER A 26 43.07 55.05 3.87
CA SER A 26 42.09 56.14 3.86
C SER A 26 40.67 55.56 3.92
N ALA A 27 39.74 56.28 4.58
CA ALA A 27 38.35 55.85 4.66
C ALA A 27 37.69 55.77 3.26
N ALA A 28 38.11 56.62 2.32
CA ALA A 28 37.65 56.59 0.94
C ALA A 28 38.11 55.32 0.20
N ALA A 29 39.36 54.89 0.41
CA ALA A 29 39.89 53.66 -0.18
C ALA A 29 39.19 52.42 0.39
N GLU A 30 39.01 52.34 1.72
CA GLU A 30 38.27 51.24 2.35
C GLU A 30 36.81 51.18 1.89
N ARG A 31 36.12 52.33 1.83
CA ARG A 31 34.75 52.41 1.31
C ARG A 31 34.66 51.84 -0.11
N THR A 32 35.62 52.17 -0.97
CA THR A 32 35.64 51.69 -2.36
C THR A 32 35.80 50.17 -2.43
N GLU A 33 36.62 49.59 -1.55
CA GLU A 33 36.79 48.14 -1.45
C GLU A 33 35.50 47.46 -0.96
N ARG A 34 34.94 47.92 0.17
CA ARG A 34 33.68 47.39 0.71
C ARG A 34 32.50 47.56 -0.25
N GLN A 35 32.48 48.65 -1.02
CA GLN A 35 31.48 48.88 -2.06
C GLN A 35 31.59 47.82 -3.17
N ARG A 36 32.80 47.44 -3.58
CA ARG A 36 33.00 46.36 -4.57
C ARG A 36 32.57 44.99 -4.02
N GLU A 37 32.92 44.66 -2.77
CA GLU A 37 32.46 43.43 -2.11
C GLU A 37 30.93 43.36 -2.01
N LEU A 38 30.28 44.47 -1.64
CA LEU A 38 28.82 44.58 -1.57
C LEU A 38 28.17 44.37 -2.94
N GLU A 39 28.75 44.91 -4.02
CA GLU A 39 28.19 44.74 -5.36
C GLU A 39 28.25 43.27 -5.81
N VAL A 40 29.36 42.57 -5.54
CA VAL A 40 29.48 41.12 -5.81
C VAL A 40 28.46 40.32 -4.99
N SER A 41 28.30 40.64 -3.71
CA SER A 41 27.30 39.99 -2.84
C SER A 41 25.88 40.23 -3.34
N ARG A 42 25.57 41.47 -3.77
CA ARG A 42 24.28 41.85 -4.35
C ARG A 42 23.98 41.06 -5.62
N GLN A 43 24.96 40.93 -6.53
CA GLN A 43 24.80 40.13 -7.75
C GLN A 43 24.54 38.65 -7.44
N ASN A 44 25.24 38.07 -6.46
CA ASN A 44 25.00 36.69 -6.02
C ASN A 44 23.58 36.51 -5.47
N ILE A 45 23.10 37.43 -4.63
CA ILE A 45 21.73 37.40 -4.09
C ILE A 45 20.71 37.51 -5.23
N GLN A 46 20.89 38.41 -6.19
CA GLN A 46 19.99 38.56 -7.34
C GLN A 46 19.92 37.27 -8.17
N GLN A 47 21.06 36.62 -8.42
CA GLN A 47 21.08 35.33 -9.12
C GLN A 47 20.29 34.27 -8.34
N ARG A 48 20.50 34.17 -7.03
CA ARG A 48 19.77 33.23 -6.17
C ARG A 48 18.26 33.50 -6.17
N ILE A 49 17.84 34.76 -6.19
CA ILE A 49 16.42 35.12 -6.28
C ILE A 49 15.84 34.60 -7.60
N GLN A 50 16.50 34.86 -8.74
CA GLN A 50 16.04 34.37 -10.04
C GLN A 50 15.96 32.84 -10.10
N ASP A 51 16.94 32.15 -9.53
CA ASP A 51 16.93 30.68 -9.47
C ASP A 51 15.76 30.18 -8.61
N ARG A 52 15.49 30.80 -7.45
CA ARG A 52 14.36 30.44 -6.60
C ARG A 52 13.01 30.75 -7.25
N GLU A 53 12.89 31.84 -8.00
CA GLU A 53 11.67 32.16 -8.76
C GLU A 53 11.39 31.11 -9.85
N LYS A 54 12.43 30.56 -10.48
CA LYS A 54 12.28 29.42 -11.40
C LYS A 54 11.85 28.15 -10.65
N ASP A 55 12.47 27.86 -9.50
CA ASP A 55 12.10 26.71 -8.67
C ASP A 55 10.62 26.79 -8.25
N VAL A 56 10.13 27.98 -7.85
CA VAL A 56 8.71 28.20 -7.49
C VAL A 56 7.77 27.93 -8.68
N LYS A 57 8.12 28.36 -9.88
CA LYS A 57 7.31 28.08 -11.08
C LYS A 57 7.25 26.59 -11.41
N LEU A 58 8.35 25.86 -11.24
CA LEU A 58 8.36 24.40 -11.41
C LEU A 58 7.46 23.71 -10.39
N LEU A 59 7.49 24.14 -9.13
CA LEU A 59 6.60 23.60 -8.09
C LEU A 59 5.12 23.91 -8.38
N GLN A 60 4.80 25.07 -8.94
CA GLN A 60 3.44 25.39 -9.36
C GLN A 60 2.95 24.45 -10.47
N GLN A 61 3.80 24.16 -11.47
CA GLN A 61 3.48 23.19 -12.52
C GLN A 61 3.30 21.78 -11.98
N GLU A 62 4.14 21.38 -11.01
CA GLU A 62 4.01 20.07 -10.36
C GLU A 62 2.69 19.94 -9.60
N VAL A 63 2.26 20.99 -8.88
CA VAL A 63 0.96 21.02 -8.19
C VAL A 63 -0.19 20.89 -9.18
N GLU A 64 -0.14 21.60 -10.31
CA GLU A 64 -1.14 21.48 -11.37
C GLU A 64 -1.18 20.06 -11.97
N ALA A 65 -0.02 19.46 -12.21
CA ALA A 65 0.09 18.10 -12.72
C ALA A 65 -0.48 17.05 -11.74
N ILE A 66 -0.19 17.19 -10.43
CA ILE A 66 -0.74 16.33 -9.39
C ILE A 66 -2.26 16.42 -9.36
N ASN A 67 -2.81 17.65 -9.35
CA ASN A 67 -4.26 17.86 -9.34
C ASN A 67 -4.92 17.24 -10.58
N GLN A 68 -4.37 17.50 -11.77
CA GLN A 68 -4.90 16.94 -13.01
C GLN A 68 -4.85 15.41 -13.02
N SER A 69 -3.75 14.82 -12.56
CA SER A 69 -3.60 13.36 -12.45
C SER A 69 -4.60 12.76 -11.46
N ALA A 70 -4.83 13.42 -10.33
CA ALA A 70 -5.81 12.98 -9.33
C ALA A 70 -7.23 13.03 -9.90
N ASP A 71 -7.63 14.14 -10.51
CA ASP A 71 -8.95 14.31 -11.12
C ASP A 71 -9.20 13.27 -12.21
N GLN A 72 -8.22 13.04 -13.09
CA GLN A 72 -8.30 11.99 -14.12
C GLN A 72 -8.46 10.60 -13.50
N THR A 73 -7.69 10.28 -12.46
CA THR A 73 -7.78 8.97 -11.79
C THR A 73 -9.16 8.76 -11.17
N VAL A 74 -9.71 9.81 -10.53
CA VAL A 74 -11.07 9.79 -9.99
C VAL A 74 -12.09 9.52 -11.10
N GLU A 75 -12.06 10.29 -12.19
CA GLU A 75 -12.99 10.12 -13.32
C GLU A 75 -12.95 8.69 -13.90
N HIS A 76 -11.75 8.15 -14.12
CA HIS A 76 -11.60 6.79 -14.63
C HIS A 76 -12.13 5.74 -13.64
N SER A 77 -11.86 5.92 -12.35
CA SER A 77 -12.37 5.02 -11.31
C SER A 77 -13.89 5.04 -11.20
N GLU A 78 -14.52 6.23 -11.25
CA GLU A 78 -15.97 6.39 -11.24
C GLU A 78 -16.63 5.72 -12.44
N LYS A 79 -16.00 5.81 -13.62
CA LYS A 79 -16.46 5.10 -14.82
C LYS A 79 -16.45 3.59 -14.63
N ILE A 80 -15.37 3.03 -14.09
CA ILE A 80 -15.25 1.59 -13.81
C ILE A 80 -16.33 1.15 -12.83
N PHE A 81 -16.54 1.89 -11.73
CA PHE A 81 -17.61 1.57 -10.77
C PHE A 81 -19.00 1.65 -11.40
N THR A 82 -19.24 2.63 -12.28
CA THR A 82 -20.50 2.75 -13.01
C THR A 82 -20.77 1.54 -13.90
N GLU A 83 -19.75 1.06 -14.63
CA GLU A 83 -19.85 -0.15 -15.47
C GLU A 83 -20.16 -1.40 -14.63
N LEU A 84 -19.52 -1.54 -13.46
CA LEU A 84 -19.79 -2.65 -12.52
C LEU A 84 -21.22 -2.60 -11.97
N ILE A 85 -21.71 -1.42 -11.58
CA ILE A 85 -23.08 -1.24 -11.10
C ILE A 85 -24.07 -1.65 -12.18
N HIS A 86 -23.84 -1.21 -13.43
CA HIS A 86 -24.70 -1.56 -14.56
C HIS A 86 -24.74 -3.08 -14.78
N LEU A 87 -23.60 -3.75 -14.76
CA LEU A 87 -23.53 -5.21 -14.90
C LEU A 87 -24.31 -5.94 -13.79
N ILE A 88 -24.20 -5.49 -12.54
CA ILE A 88 -24.95 -6.08 -11.42
C ILE A 88 -26.46 -5.86 -11.60
N GLN A 89 -26.89 -4.69 -12.06
CA GLN A 89 -28.30 -4.39 -12.35
C GLN A 89 -28.86 -5.26 -13.48
N GLU A 90 -28.07 -5.49 -14.53
CA GLU A 90 -28.42 -6.39 -15.64
C GLU A 90 -28.62 -7.82 -15.12
N ARG A 91 -27.65 -8.35 -14.37
CA ARG A 91 -27.75 -9.70 -13.77
C ARG A 91 -28.90 -9.84 -12.79
N SER A 92 -29.19 -8.79 -12.01
CA SER A 92 -30.37 -8.78 -11.13
C SER A 92 -31.67 -8.85 -11.93
N SER A 93 -31.71 -8.23 -13.11
CA SER A 93 -32.87 -8.27 -14.01
C SER A 93 -33.04 -9.66 -14.64
N ASP A 94 -31.94 -10.28 -15.06
CA ASP A 94 -31.91 -11.66 -15.57
C ASP A 94 -32.50 -12.65 -14.56
N VAL A 95 -32.00 -12.62 -13.32
CA VAL A 95 -32.49 -13.50 -12.24
C VAL A 95 -33.97 -13.29 -11.97
N LYS A 96 -34.41 -12.02 -11.90
CA LYS A 96 -35.83 -11.68 -11.73
C LYS A 96 -36.68 -12.26 -12.85
N GLN A 97 -36.25 -12.14 -14.11
CA GLN A 97 -36.98 -12.67 -15.25
C GLN A 97 -37.06 -14.20 -15.22
N GLN A 98 -35.97 -14.88 -14.89
CA GLN A 98 -35.94 -16.34 -14.76
C GLN A 98 -36.91 -16.83 -13.69
N ILE A 99 -36.92 -16.19 -12.51
CA ILE A 99 -37.86 -16.52 -11.42
C ILE A 99 -39.30 -16.36 -11.89
N ARG A 100 -39.63 -15.26 -12.58
CA ARG A 100 -41.00 -15.01 -13.07
C ARG A 100 -41.44 -16.01 -14.14
N SER A 101 -40.55 -16.35 -15.07
CA SER A 101 -40.82 -17.36 -16.10
C SER A 101 -41.09 -18.75 -15.48
N GLN A 102 -40.26 -19.17 -14.53
CA GLN A 102 -40.45 -20.45 -13.84
C GLN A 102 -41.72 -20.43 -12.98
N GLN A 103 -42.01 -19.32 -12.31
CA GLN A 103 -43.25 -19.13 -11.55
C GLN A 103 -44.47 -19.31 -12.45
N GLU A 104 -44.51 -18.67 -13.61
CA GLU A 104 -45.64 -18.77 -14.56
C GLU A 104 -45.82 -20.21 -15.07
N THR A 105 -44.72 -20.89 -15.37
CA THR A 105 -44.72 -22.29 -15.82
C THR A 105 -45.29 -23.23 -14.75
N GLU A 106 -44.79 -23.14 -13.51
CA GLU A 106 -45.28 -24.00 -12.42
C GLU A 106 -46.72 -23.69 -12.02
N VAL A 107 -47.11 -22.41 -12.02
CA VAL A 107 -48.51 -22.03 -11.76
C VAL A 107 -49.44 -22.56 -12.84
N SER A 108 -49.05 -22.50 -14.11
CA SER A 108 -49.85 -23.04 -15.22
C SER A 108 -50.01 -24.55 -15.09
N ARG A 109 -48.91 -25.27 -14.79
CA ARG A 109 -48.94 -26.72 -14.55
C ARG A 109 -49.88 -27.11 -13.40
N VAL A 110 -49.88 -26.35 -12.30
CA VAL A 110 -50.76 -26.62 -11.15
C VAL A 110 -52.22 -26.33 -11.51
N LYS A 111 -52.51 -25.24 -12.24
CA LYS A 111 -53.87 -24.91 -12.69
C LYS A 111 -54.45 -25.99 -13.61
N GLU A 112 -53.67 -26.52 -14.55
CA GLU A 112 -54.11 -27.61 -15.43
C GLU A 112 -54.49 -28.89 -14.64
N LEU A 113 -53.73 -29.21 -13.59
CA LEU A 113 -54.05 -30.32 -12.69
C LEU A 113 -55.32 -30.04 -11.88
N GLN A 114 -55.49 -28.81 -11.40
CA GLN A 114 -56.68 -28.38 -10.69
C GLN A 114 -57.94 -28.50 -11.58
N GLU A 115 -57.90 -28.02 -12.82
CA GLU A 115 -59.02 -28.10 -13.76
C GLU A 115 -59.42 -29.56 -14.05
N LYS A 116 -58.44 -30.45 -14.22
CA LYS A 116 -58.70 -31.89 -14.41
C LYS A 116 -59.43 -32.50 -13.21
N LEU A 117 -58.99 -32.18 -11.99
CA LEU A 117 -59.65 -32.64 -10.78
C LEU A 117 -61.06 -32.08 -10.62
N GLU A 118 -61.28 -30.80 -10.95
CA GLU A 118 -62.61 -30.18 -10.89
C GLU A 118 -63.59 -30.85 -11.87
N GLN A 119 -63.11 -31.25 -13.05
CA GLN A 119 -63.87 -32.04 -14.02
C GLN A 119 -64.19 -33.44 -13.48
N GLU A 120 -63.20 -34.14 -12.91
CA GLU A 120 -63.39 -35.47 -12.32
C GLU A 120 -64.40 -35.44 -11.15
N ILE A 121 -64.29 -34.44 -10.26
CA ILE A 121 -65.25 -34.22 -9.17
C ILE A 121 -66.66 -33.98 -9.72
N THR A 122 -66.79 -33.23 -10.81
CA THR A 122 -68.09 -32.95 -11.43
C THR A 122 -68.73 -34.21 -11.99
N GLU A 123 -67.95 -35.06 -12.69
CA GLU A 123 -68.42 -36.36 -13.18
C GLU A 123 -68.77 -37.32 -12.03
N LEU A 124 -67.97 -37.37 -10.97
CA LEU A 124 -68.25 -38.19 -9.79
C LEU A 124 -69.55 -37.73 -9.09
N LYS A 125 -69.78 -36.42 -8.95
CA LYS A 125 -71.04 -35.88 -8.42
C LYS A 125 -72.25 -36.24 -9.28
N ARG A 126 -72.10 -36.24 -10.61
CA ARG A 126 -73.16 -36.67 -11.53
C ARG A 126 -73.48 -38.17 -11.34
N LYS A 127 -72.45 -39.02 -11.33
CA LYS A 127 -72.60 -40.48 -11.09
C LYS A 127 -73.24 -40.79 -9.74
N ASP A 128 -72.84 -40.08 -8.68
CA ASP A 128 -73.43 -40.20 -7.34
C ASP A 128 -74.93 -39.87 -7.35
N ALA A 129 -75.33 -38.78 -8.03
CA ALA A 129 -76.72 -38.38 -8.14
C ALA A 129 -77.58 -39.42 -8.90
N GLU A 130 -77.04 -40.03 -9.96
CA GLU A 130 -77.71 -41.10 -10.72
C GLU A 130 -77.88 -42.38 -9.89
N LEU A 131 -76.84 -42.79 -9.16
CA LEU A 131 -76.92 -43.92 -8.22
C LEU A 131 -77.93 -43.65 -7.11
N LYS A 132 -77.95 -42.42 -6.58
CA LYS A 132 -78.93 -42.00 -5.59
C LYS A 132 -80.35 -42.09 -6.15
N GLN A 133 -80.63 -41.59 -7.36
CA GLN A 133 -81.95 -41.75 -7.98
C GLN A 133 -82.36 -43.22 -8.14
N LEU A 134 -81.45 -44.07 -8.64
CA LEU A 134 -81.73 -45.50 -8.78
C LEU A 134 -82.10 -46.14 -7.43
N SER A 135 -81.36 -45.82 -6.36
CA SER A 135 -81.62 -46.36 -5.01
C SER A 135 -83.00 -46.00 -4.43
N HIS A 136 -83.64 -44.93 -4.92
CA HIS A 136 -84.99 -44.53 -4.51
C HIS A 136 -86.09 -45.06 -5.44
N THR A 137 -85.76 -45.90 -6.43
CA THR A 137 -86.76 -46.50 -7.34
C THR A 137 -87.54 -47.60 -6.60
N GLU A 138 -88.84 -47.40 -6.38
CA GLU A 138 -89.71 -48.37 -5.68
C GLU A 138 -90.02 -49.62 -6.52
N ASP A 139 -90.05 -49.50 -7.85
CA ASP A 139 -90.26 -50.63 -8.76
C ASP A 139 -89.01 -51.51 -8.87
N HIS A 140 -89.08 -52.70 -8.29
CA HIS A 140 -87.98 -53.66 -8.25
C HIS A 140 -87.54 -54.16 -9.63
N ILE A 141 -88.44 -54.25 -10.62
CA ILE A 141 -88.09 -54.68 -11.98
C ILE A 141 -87.32 -53.57 -12.68
N GLN A 142 -87.77 -52.32 -12.54
CA GLN A 142 -87.10 -51.17 -13.14
C GLN A 142 -85.71 -50.91 -12.52
N PHE A 143 -85.57 -51.13 -11.20
CA PHE A 143 -84.27 -51.11 -10.52
C PHE A 143 -83.32 -52.14 -11.13
N LEU A 144 -83.73 -53.41 -11.21
CA LEU A 144 -82.90 -54.50 -11.73
C LEU A 144 -82.54 -54.32 -13.20
N HIS A 145 -83.43 -53.71 -14.00
CA HIS A 145 -83.15 -53.41 -15.40
C HIS A 145 -82.11 -52.31 -15.58
N ASN A 146 -82.13 -51.27 -14.74
CA ASN A 146 -81.25 -50.09 -14.88
C ASN A 146 -79.91 -50.24 -14.13
N TYR A 147 -79.83 -51.16 -13.16
CA TYR A 147 -78.63 -51.40 -12.34
C TYR A 147 -77.37 -51.79 -13.15
N PRO A 148 -77.42 -52.71 -14.14
CA PRO A 148 -76.22 -53.13 -14.90
C PRO A 148 -75.55 -51.98 -15.65
N SER A 149 -76.34 -51.04 -16.17
CA SER A 149 -75.85 -49.85 -16.90
C SER A 149 -75.10 -48.87 -16.00
N LEU A 150 -75.48 -48.80 -14.72
CA LEU A 150 -74.88 -47.90 -13.73
C LEU A 150 -73.70 -48.55 -12.98
N SER A 151 -73.69 -49.87 -12.81
CA SER A 151 -72.56 -50.61 -12.23
C SER A 151 -71.28 -50.44 -13.04
N ALA A 152 -71.37 -50.46 -14.38
CA ALA A 152 -70.26 -50.24 -15.29
C ALA A 152 -69.69 -48.81 -15.25
N LEU A 153 -70.46 -47.83 -14.75
CA LEU A 153 -70.01 -46.45 -14.58
C LEU A 153 -69.18 -46.24 -13.31
N SER A 154 -69.25 -47.17 -12.33
CA SER A 154 -68.53 -47.07 -11.06
C SER A 154 -67.07 -47.53 -11.13
N GLU A 155 -66.72 -48.35 -12.13
CA GLU A 155 -65.35 -48.79 -12.40
C GLU A 155 -64.57 -47.69 -13.12
N SER A 156 -64.17 -46.65 -12.39
CA SER A 156 -63.24 -45.65 -12.92
C SER A 156 -61.81 -46.11 -12.69
N THR A 157 -61.06 -46.27 -13.79
CA THR A 157 -59.63 -46.58 -13.82
C THR A 157 -58.80 -45.40 -13.33
N ASP A 158 -57.96 -45.67 -12.34
CA ASP A 158 -56.80 -44.91 -11.88
C ASP A 158 -57.03 -43.51 -11.26
N SER A 159 -57.26 -43.51 -9.95
CA SER A 159 -56.91 -42.40 -9.07
C SER A 159 -55.40 -42.18 -9.14
N SER A 160 -54.95 -41.32 -10.05
CA SER A 160 -53.55 -40.90 -10.07
C SER A 160 -53.27 -40.06 -8.83
N SER A 161 -52.51 -40.62 -7.88
CA SER A 161 -52.10 -39.91 -6.67
C SER A 161 -51.34 -38.65 -7.06
N ILE A 162 -51.88 -37.48 -6.73
CA ILE A 162 -51.23 -36.20 -7.03
C ILE A 162 -50.01 -36.07 -6.13
N ASN A 163 -48.82 -36.16 -6.75
CA ASN A 163 -47.58 -35.85 -6.08
C ASN A 163 -47.38 -34.32 -6.07
N ILE A 164 -47.73 -33.68 -4.96
CA ILE A 164 -47.40 -32.28 -4.71
C ILE A 164 -45.93 -32.24 -4.28
N ARG A 165 -45.04 -31.75 -5.16
CA ARG A 165 -43.65 -31.50 -4.78
C ARG A 165 -43.57 -30.45 -3.66
N PRO A 166 -42.61 -30.55 -2.73
CA PRO A 166 -42.45 -29.61 -1.61
C PRO A 166 -42.23 -28.15 -2.04
N LEU A 167 -42.56 -27.21 -1.14
CA LEU A 167 -42.61 -25.75 -1.32
C LEU A 167 -41.28 -25.02 -1.62
N SER A 168 -40.13 -25.70 -1.67
CA SER A 168 -38.81 -25.07 -1.77
C SER A 168 -38.46 -24.59 -3.20
N TYR A 169 -39.41 -24.01 -3.94
CA TYR A 169 -39.28 -23.75 -5.38
C TYR A 169 -38.15 -22.77 -5.74
N PHE A 170 -37.80 -21.84 -4.84
CA PHE A 170 -36.84 -20.77 -5.11
C PHE A 170 -35.84 -20.49 -3.97
N GLU A 171 -35.85 -21.31 -2.92
CA GLU A 171 -34.91 -21.15 -1.79
C GLU A 171 -33.46 -21.30 -2.26
N ASP A 172 -33.20 -22.28 -3.13
CA ASP A 172 -31.89 -22.51 -3.74
C ASP A 172 -31.40 -21.31 -4.56
N VAL A 173 -32.31 -20.58 -5.21
CA VAL A 173 -31.98 -19.36 -5.97
C VAL A 173 -31.50 -18.26 -5.01
N THR A 174 -32.16 -18.13 -3.87
CA THR A 174 -31.76 -17.16 -2.83
C THR A 174 -30.41 -17.52 -2.23
N ALA A 175 -30.16 -18.81 -1.97
CA ALA A 175 -28.87 -19.30 -1.51
C ALA A 175 -27.75 -19.03 -2.54
N ALA A 176 -27.98 -19.33 -3.81
CA ALA A 176 -27.02 -19.09 -4.88
C ALA A 176 -26.70 -17.59 -5.07
N VAL A 177 -27.71 -16.71 -5.03
CA VAL A 177 -27.50 -15.25 -5.08
C VAL A 177 -26.72 -14.76 -3.86
N SER A 178 -26.96 -15.34 -2.68
CA SER A 178 -26.20 -15.01 -1.47
C SER A 178 -24.74 -15.43 -1.59
N GLU A 179 -24.45 -16.60 -2.16
CA GLU A 179 -23.08 -17.04 -2.42
C GLU A 179 -22.33 -16.10 -3.39
N VAL A 180 -23.01 -15.59 -4.42
CA VAL A 180 -22.44 -14.59 -5.33
C VAL A 180 -22.09 -13.30 -4.59
N ARG A 181 -22.98 -12.82 -3.71
CA ARG A 181 -22.73 -11.64 -2.87
C ARG A 181 -21.48 -11.84 -2.02
N ASP A 182 -21.38 -12.97 -1.33
CA ASP A 182 -20.29 -13.23 -0.38
C ASP A 182 -18.95 -13.30 -1.12
N LYS A 183 -18.89 -13.98 -2.26
CA LYS A 183 -17.69 -14.01 -3.12
C LYS A 183 -17.29 -12.61 -3.61
N LEU A 184 -18.26 -11.79 -4.03
CA LEU A 184 -17.98 -10.42 -4.46
C LEU A 184 -17.39 -9.59 -3.31
N GLN A 185 -17.94 -9.73 -2.10
CA GLN A 185 -17.45 -9.02 -0.92
C GLN A 185 -16.03 -9.43 -0.54
N ASP A 186 -15.67 -10.69 -0.67
CA ASP A 186 -14.32 -11.19 -0.38
C ASP A 186 -13.30 -10.61 -1.37
N ILE A 187 -13.61 -10.65 -2.68
CA ILE A 187 -12.77 -10.04 -3.72
C ILE A 187 -12.58 -8.55 -3.46
N LEU A 188 -13.67 -7.84 -3.16
CA LEU A 188 -13.60 -6.41 -2.85
C LEU A 188 -12.73 -6.13 -1.63
N ARG A 189 -12.79 -6.96 -0.58
CA ARG A 189 -11.99 -6.77 0.63
C ARG A 189 -10.49 -6.94 0.38
N GLU A 190 -10.13 -7.96 -0.39
CA GLU A 190 -8.73 -8.24 -0.74
C GLU A 190 -8.16 -7.08 -1.57
N GLU A 191 -8.82 -6.74 -2.67
CA GLU A 191 -8.32 -5.71 -3.58
C GLU A 191 -8.41 -4.29 -3.00
N TRP A 192 -9.35 -4.02 -2.09
CA TRP A 192 -9.45 -2.73 -1.42
C TRP A 192 -8.19 -2.39 -0.61
N THR A 193 -7.55 -3.41 -0.04
CA THR A 193 -6.28 -3.23 0.69
C THR A 193 -5.16 -2.78 -0.26
N ASN A 194 -5.09 -3.38 -1.45
CA ASN A 194 -4.12 -3.01 -2.49
C ASN A 194 -4.38 -1.60 -3.02
N ILE A 195 -5.65 -1.24 -3.27
CA ILE A 195 -6.05 0.10 -3.71
C ILE A 195 -5.69 1.14 -2.63
N SER A 196 -6.00 0.85 -1.36
CA SER A 196 -5.66 1.76 -0.27
C SER A 196 -4.14 1.95 -0.13
N LEU A 197 -3.35 0.88 -0.29
CA LEU A 197 -1.89 0.97 -0.25
C LEU A 197 -1.36 1.80 -1.42
N THR A 198 -1.79 1.53 -2.65
CA THR A 198 -1.35 2.27 -3.84
C THR A 198 -1.72 3.76 -3.80
N VAL A 199 -2.87 4.13 -3.22
CA VAL A 199 -3.22 5.54 -2.99
C VAL A 199 -2.32 6.19 -1.93
N THR A 200 -1.89 5.44 -0.93
CA THR A 200 -1.04 5.94 0.17
C THR A 200 0.45 5.99 -0.22
N GLU A 201 0.87 5.11 -1.14
CA GLU A 201 2.22 5.01 -1.70
C GLU A 201 2.46 5.96 -2.89
N VAL A 202 1.50 6.82 -3.24
CA VAL A 202 1.80 7.95 -4.13
C VAL A 202 2.76 8.87 -3.38
N ASP A 203 4.05 8.55 -3.48
CA ASP A 203 5.15 9.24 -2.84
C ASP A 203 5.31 10.58 -3.55
N VAL A 204 4.51 11.56 -3.13
CA VAL A 204 4.73 12.99 -3.40
C VAL A 204 5.92 13.49 -2.57
N SER A 205 6.92 12.65 -2.31
CA SER A 205 8.24 13.13 -1.94
C SER A 205 8.78 13.85 -3.16
N LEU A 206 8.65 15.18 -3.15
CA LEU A 206 9.47 16.11 -3.89
C LEU A 206 10.91 15.59 -3.80
N SER A 207 11.32 14.84 -4.82
CA SER A 207 12.61 14.19 -4.86
C SER A 207 13.61 15.32 -5.00
N GLN A 208 14.05 15.89 -3.88
CA GLN A 208 15.08 16.91 -3.89
C GLN A 208 16.23 16.28 -4.66
N PRO A 209 16.66 16.88 -5.79
CA PRO A 209 17.56 16.21 -6.71
C PRO A 209 18.77 15.71 -5.96
N GLU A 210 19.14 14.46 -6.21
CA GLU A 210 20.30 13.86 -5.57
C GLU A 210 21.50 14.81 -5.68
N PRO A 211 22.24 15.05 -4.58
CA PRO A 211 23.43 15.88 -4.64
C PRO A 211 24.38 15.36 -5.72
N LYS A 212 24.76 16.20 -6.69
CA LYS A 212 25.69 15.80 -7.77
C LYS A 212 27.13 16.28 -7.55
N THR A 213 27.37 17.06 -6.49
CA THR A 213 28.68 17.63 -6.17
C THR A 213 29.04 17.36 -4.73
N ARG A 214 30.34 17.20 -4.43
CA ARG A 214 30.84 16.96 -3.08
C ARG A 214 30.36 18.02 -2.07
N ASP A 215 30.36 19.30 -2.46
CA ASP A 215 29.86 20.38 -1.60
C ASP A 215 28.38 20.25 -1.23
N ARG A 216 27.57 19.64 -2.11
CA ARG A 216 26.15 19.36 -1.81
C ARG A 216 26.00 18.13 -0.92
N PHE A 217 26.85 17.11 -1.06
CA PHE A 217 26.89 15.95 -0.15
C PHE A 217 27.32 16.34 1.27
N LEU A 218 28.31 17.23 1.39
CA LEU A 218 28.82 17.71 2.68
C LEU A 218 27.75 18.41 3.54
N LYS A 219 26.66 18.92 2.93
CA LYS A 219 25.51 19.46 3.68
C LYS A 219 24.81 18.41 4.55
N TYR A 220 24.95 17.14 4.20
CA TYR A 220 24.37 15.99 4.90
C TYR A 220 25.41 15.22 5.72
N SER A 221 26.61 15.80 5.91
CA SER A 221 27.72 15.13 6.58
C SER A 221 27.34 14.73 8.02
N ARG A 222 27.59 13.46 8.35
CA ARG A 222 27.46 12.89 9.68
C ARG A 222 28.82 12.42 10.14
N GLU A 223 29.19 12.81 11.35
CA GLU A 223 30.34 12.24 12.02
C GLU A 223 29.93 10.90 12.62
N ILE A 224 30.64 9.83 12.25
CA ILE A 224 30.37 8.46 12.66
C ILE A 224 31.42 8.02 13.67
N THR A 225 30.96 7.52 14.81
CA THR A 225 31.81 6.90 15.83
C THR A 225 31.38 5.45 16.06
N LEU A 226 32.35 4.55 16.22
CA LEU A 226 32.10 3.13 16.41
C LEU A 226 31.73 2.84 17.86
N ASP A 227 30.74 1.97 18.06
CA ASP A 227 30.27 1.58 19.40
C ASP A 227 31.10 0.39 19.93
N PRO A 228 31.93 0.60 20.98
CA PRO A 228 32.73 -0.47 21.59
C PRO A 228 31.91 -1.62 22.18
N ASN A 229 30.64 -1.37 22.53
CA ASN A 229 29.76 -2.41 23.05
C ASN A 229 29.31 -3.40 21.99
N THR A 230 29.39 -3.02 20.71
CA THR A 230 29.01 -3.87 19.58
C THR A 230 30.21 -4.57 18.96
N ALA A 231 31.41 -3.99 19.09
CA ALA A 231 32.62 -4.46 18.44
C ALA A 231 32.99 -5.90 18.80
N ASN A 232 33.23 -6.72 17.78
CA ASN A 232 33.76 -8.06 17.98
C ASN A 232 35.15 -8.04 18.65
N THR A 233 35.49 -9.08 19.41
CA THR A 233 36.76 -9.18 20.17
C THR A 233 38.01 -9.24 19.29
N TRP A 234 37.88 -9.54 18.00
CA TRP A 234 39.00 -9.52 17.05
C TRP A 234 39.22 -8.15 16.39
N LEU A 235 38.48 -7.12 16.82
CA LEU A 235 38.60 -5.75 16.32
C LEU A 235 39.16 -4.81 17.40
N LEU A 236 40.17 -4.03 17.04
CA LEU A 236 40.72 -2.97 17.87
C LEU A 236 40.16 -1.61 17.43
N LEU A 237 39.50 -0.90 18.35
CA LEU A 237 39.06 0.47 18.14
C LEU A 237 40.14 1.46 18.60
N SER A 238 40.40 2.50 17.80
CA SER A 238 41.39 3.54 18.08
C SER A 238 40.94 4.90 17.54
N GLU A 239 41.76 5.94 17.75
CA GLU A 239 41.49 7.31 17.26
C GLU A 239 40.10 7.83 17.69
N GLY A 240 39.77 7.71 18.98
CA GLY A 240 38.47 8.11 19.51
C GLY A 240 37.30 7.29 18.95
N ASN A 241 37.52 5.99 18.69
CA ASN A 241 36.59 5.06 18.05
C ASN A 241 36.20 5.44 16.62
N ARG A 242 37.05 6.20 15.91
CA ARG A 242 36.86 6.51 14.48
C ARG A 242 37.63 5.59 13.56
N LYS A 243 38.46 4.70 14.12
CA LYS A 243 39.25 3.73 13.38
C LYS A 243 39.12 2.34 13.97
N VAL A 244 38.97 1.36 13.09
CA VAL A 244 38.92 -0.07 13.43
C VAL A 244 40.04 -0.82 12.73
N THR A 245 40.63 -1.78 13.42
CA THR A 245 41.69 -2.63 12.86
C THR A 245 41.46 -4.08 13.27
N ALA A 246 41.49 -4.99 12.31
CA ALA A 246 41.44 -6.42 12.59
C ALA A 246 42.77 -6.88 13.17
N VAL A 247 42.72 -7.62 14.28
CA VAL A 247 43.90 -8.05 15.04
C VAL A 247 43.84 -9.55 15.32
N ILE A 248 45.01 -10.19 15.37
CA ILE A 248 45.13 -11.64 15.64
C ILE A 248 45.06 -11.93 17.16
N GLN A 249 45.06 -10.92 18.02
CA GLN A 249 44.91 -11.07 19.46
C GLN A 249 43.54 -10.57 19.89
N GLN A 250 42.80 -11.39 20.64
CA GLN A 250 41.51 -10.99 21.20
C GLN A 250 41.66 -9.82 22.16
N GLN A 251 40.84 -8.81 21.94
CA GLN A 251 40.73 -7.63 22.78
C GLN A 251 39.85 -7.93 24.00
N SER A 252 40.28 -7.43 25.16
CA SER A 252 39.59 -7.61 26.43
C SER A 252 38.42 -6.62 26.59
N TYR A 253 37.41 -6.76 25.73
CA TYR A 253 36.16 -6.01 25.92
C TYR A 253 35.27 -6.68 26.96
N SER A 254 34.52 -5.87 27.73
CA SER A 254 33.52 -6.37 28.66
C SER A 254 32.40 -7.11 27.93
N ASP A 255 31.85 -8.14 28.55
CA ASP A 255 30.67 -8.83 28.02
C ASP A 255 29.49 -7.86 27.88
N HIS A 256 28.86 -7.87 26.71
CA HIS A 256 27.72 -7.01 26.41
C HIS A 256 26.74 -7.72 25.46
N PRO A 257 25.40 -7.63 25.68
CA PRO A 257 24.41 -8.31 24.84
C PRO A 257 24.45 -7.87 23.37
N ASP A 258 24.83 -6.62 23.11
CA ASP A 258 24.96 -6.09 21.74
C ASP A 258 26.26 -6.47 21.01
N ARG A 259 27.16 -7.23 21.64
CA ARG A 259 28.46 -7.58 21.06
C ARG A 259 28.33 -8.66 19.99
N PHE A 260 28.89 -8.42 18.81
CA PHE A 260 29.01 -9.47 17.79
C PHE A 260 30.02 -10.53 18.25
N THR A 261 29.59 -11.78 18.34
CA THR A 261 30.44 -12.87 18.82
C THR A 261 31.07 -13.70 17.70
N VAL A 262 30.45 -13.74 16.53
CA VAL A 262 30.86 -14.61 15.41
C VAL A 262 31.66 -13.82 14.38
N TRP A 263 31.06 -12.78 13.79
CA TRP A 263 31.66 -12.02 12.69
C TRP A 263 32.46 -10.80 13.17
N TRP A 264 33.53 -10.46 12.45
CA TRP A 264 34.40 -9.32 12.74
C TRP A 264 33.71 -8.00 12.34
N GLN A 265 32.72 -7.61 13.14
CA GLN A 265 31.82 -6.48 12.85
C GLN A 265 31.72 -5.52 14.04
N VAL A 266 31.31 -4.29 13.74
CA VAL A 266 31.04 -3.23 14.70
C VAL A 266 29.98 -2.29 14.11
N LEU A 267 29.08 -1.77 14.94
CA LEU A 267 28.11 -0.74 14.55
C LEU A 267 28.57 0.66 14.95
N SER A 268 27.99 1.67 14.31
CA SER A 268 28.08 3.05 14.79
C SER A 268 27.24 3.25 16.04
N ARG A 269 27.64 4.24 16.86
CA ARG A 269 26.84 4.70 18.00
C ARG A 269 25.66 5.54 17.54
N GLU A 270 25.87 6.35 16.51
CA GLU A 270 24.85 7.20 15.91
C GLU A 270 23.86 6.36 15.10
N SER A 271 22.57 6.70 15.22
CA SER A 271 21.53 6.21 14.32
C SER A 271 21.43 7.15 13.12
N LEU A 272 21.33 6.59 11.92
CA LEU A 272 21.17 7.35 10.68
C LEU A 272 19.68 7.48 10.36
N THR A 273 19.20 8.72 10.22
CA THR A 273 17.80 9.03 9.89
C THR A 273 17.76 10.10 8.81
N GLY A 274 16.97 9.90 7.75
CA GLY A 274 16.92 10.80 6.60
C GLY A 274 18.21 10.77 5.77
N ARG A 275 18.50 11.88 5.07
CA ARG A 275 19.70 12.01 4.22
C ARG A 275 20.96 12.13 5.05
N CYS A 276 21.86 11.16 4.90
CA CYS A 276 23.14 11.11 5.62
C CYS A 276 24.30 10.88 4.65
N TYR A 277 25.43 11.52 4.93
CA TYR A 277 26.66 11.38 4.17
C TYR A 277 27.84 11.15 5.11
N TRP A 278 28.68 10.16 4.81
CA TRP A 278 29.95 9.98 5.49
C TRP A 278 31.01 9.45 4.53
N GLU A 279 32.26 9.67 4.89
CA GLU A 279 33.43 9.25 4.12
C GLU A 279 34.31 8.38 5.01
N MET A 280 34.95 7.38 4.41
CA MET A 280 35.92 6.54 5.11
C MET A 280 37.10 6.17 4.21
N GLU A 281 38.26 6.06 4.83
CA GLU A 281 39.48 5.49 4.24
C GLU A 281 39.65 4.07 4.80
N TRP A 282 40.09 3.13 3.96
CA TRP A 282 40.51 1.81 4.42
C TRP A 282 41.79 1.36 3.72
N ARG A 283 42.44 0.35 4.32
CA ARG A 283 43.67 -0.28 3.83
C ARG A 283 43.61 -1.78 4.11
N GLY A 284 44.09 -2.59 3.16
CA GLY A 284 44.08 -4.05 3.26
C GLY A 284 42.99 -4.71 2.42
N GLU A 285 42.88 -6.04 2.50
CA GLU A 285 41.97 -6.83 1.69
C GLU A 285 40.63 -7.05 2.40
N GLY A 286 39.52 -6.75 1.71
CA GLY A 286 38.18 -7.20 2.10
C GLY A 286 37.52 -6.42 3.24
N VAL A 287 37.20 -5.14 3.02
CA VAL A 287 36.36 -4.35 3.94
C VAL A 287 34.91 -4.35 3.44
N CYS A 288 33.98 -4.62 4.34
CA CYS A 288 32.55 -4.55 4.12
C CYS A 288 31.99 -3.33 4.86
N VAL A 289 31.28 -2.45 4.15
CA VAL A 289 30.58 -1.31 4.75
C VAL A 289 29.10 -1.58 4.66
N ALA A 290 28.39 -1.48 5.78
CA ALA A 290 26.97 -1.79 5.83
C ALA A 290 26.18 -0.74 6.59
N VAL A 291 24.90 -0.64 6.22
CA VAL A 291 23.87 -0.02 7.06
C VAL A 291 22.94 -1.11 7.53
N ALA A 292 22.67 -1.11 8.83
CA ALA A 292 21.90 -2.16 9.47
C ALA A 292 20.90 -1.56 10.46
N TYR A 293 19.76 -2.21 10.61
CA TYR A 293 18.85 -1.89 11.71
C TYR A 293 19.49 -2.24 13.05
N LYS A 294 19.24 -1.40 14.05
CA LYS A 294 19.80 -1.59 15.40
C LYS A 294 19.46 -2.97 15.99
N ASN A 295 18.32 -3.55 15.64
CA ASN A 295 17.86 -4.85 16.16
C ASN A 295 18.39 -6.07 15.38
N ILE A 296 19.37 -5.92 14.48
CA ILE A 296 20.04 -7.06 13.84
C ILE A 296 20.62 -8.03 14.88
N SER A 297 20.54 -9.33 14.59
CA SER A 297 21.09 -10.38 15.45
C SER A 297 22.57 -10.16 15.76
N ARG A 298 23.00 -10.53 16.96
CA ARG A 298 24.39 -10.40 17.45
C ARG A 298 25.15 -11.73 17.46
N LYS A 299 24.44 -12.84 17.23
CA LYS A 299 24.95 -14.20 17.37
C LYS A 299 24.55 -15.04 16.17
N GLY A 300 25.34 -16.07 15.89
CA GLY A 300 25.10 -17.00 14.78
C GLY A 300 25.36 -16.39 13.39
N ASP A 301 25.12 -17.18 12.36
CA ASP A 301 25.40 -16.78 10.98
C ASP A 301 24.49 -15.63 10.50
N GLU A 302 23.27 -15.55 11.04
CA GLU A 302 22.29 -14.48 10.78
C GLU A 302 22.77 -13.08 11.23
N SER A 303 23.81 -12.99 12.06
CA SER A 303 24.40 -11.72 12.48
C SER A 303 25.32 -11.07 11.44
N ASN A 304 25.63 -11.77 10.35
CA ASN A 304 26.47 -11.25 9.26
C ASN A 304 25.72 -10.17 8.46
N PHE A 305 26.32 -8.99 8.27
CA PHE A 305 25.69 -7.90 7.51
C PHE A 305 25.35 -8.23 6.05
N ARG A 306 25.87 -9.35 5.50
CA ARG A 306 25.62 -9.82 4.14
C ARG A 306 24.49 -10.85 3.99
N CYS A 307 24.03 -11.45 5.09
CA CYS A 307 23.19 -12.64 5.03
C CYS A 307 21.91 -12.51 5.88
N ASN A 308 21.24 -11.36 5.82
CA ASN A 308 19.94 -11.15 6.47
C ASN A 308 19.12 -10.04 5.80
N ASP A 309 17.85 -9.90 6.20
CA ASP A 309 16.89 -8.88 5.75
C ASP A 309 16.99 -7.55 6.54
N LYS A 310 17.94 -7.44 7.48
CA LYS A 310 18.15 -6.30 8.38
C LYS A 310 19.36 -5.45 8.05
N SER A 311 20.11 -5.75 7.00
CA SER A 311 21.27 -4.96 6.59
C SER A 311 21.50 -4.95 5.08
N CYS A 312 22.05 -3.85 4.60
CA CYS A 312 22.51 -3.67 3.23
C CYS A 312 24.00 -3.32 3.26
N SER A 313 24.80 -4.02 2.46
CA SER A 313 26.26 -3.91 2.52
C SER A 313 26.92 -3.82 1.15
N LEU A 314 28.01 -3.08 1.08
CA LEU A 314 28.90 -2.99 -0.07
C LEU A 314 30.24 -3.64 0.25
N ASP A 315 30.64 -4.59 -0.57
CA ASP A 315 31.93 -5.27 -0.45
C ASP A 315 33.00 -4.61 -1.31
N THR A 316 34.15 -4.35 -0.69
CA THR A 316 35.31 -3.79 -1.39
C THR A 316 36.34 -4.89 -1.61
N LEU A 317 36.66 -5.17 -2.88
CA LEU A 317 37.56 -6.24 -3.30
C LEU A 317 39.00 -5.78 -3.58
N ASN A 318 39.31 -4.48 -3.42
CA ASN A 318 40.63 -3.89 -3.72
C ASN A 318 41.36 -3.40 -2.48
N SER A 319 42.70 -3.48 -2.51
CA SER A 319 43.60 -3.32 -1.36
C SER A 319 43.82 -1.89 -0.84
N TYR A 320 43.47 -0.87 -1.63
CA TYR A 320 43.53 0.55 -1.26
C TYR A 320 42.50 1.37 -2.05
N SER A 321 41.54 2.02 -1.38
CA SER A 321 40.61 2.98 -2.01
C SER A 321 39.94 3.90 -0.96
N TYR A 322 39.26 4.94 -1.44
CA TYR A 322 38.44 5.88 -0.66
C TYR A 322 36.99 5.77 -1.12
N LEU A 323 36.02 5.73 -0.20
CA LEU A 323 34.59 5.60 -0.52
C LEU A 323 33.80 6.72 0.13
N TYR A 324 32.78 7.12 -0.62
CA TYR A 324 31.82 8.13 -0.27
C TYR A 324 30.46 7.47 -0.23
N PHE A 325 29.75 7.58 0.89
CA PHE A 325 28.42 7.01 1.05
C PHE A 325 27.41 8.13 1.21
N PHE A 326 26.41 8.14 0.33
CA PHE A 326 25.23 8.96 0.47
C PHE A 326 24.02 8.04 0.55
N MET A 327 23.21 8.21 1.59
CA MET A 327 21.99 7.45 1.77
C MET A 327 20.83 8.38 2.02
N SER A 328 19.70 8.07 1.39
CA SER A 328 18.39 8.64 1.71
C SER A 328 17.59 7.51 2.37
N ILE A 329 17.49 7.57 3.70
CA ILE A 329 16.75 6.59 4.53
C ILE A 329 15.32 7.06 4.71
#